data_AF-A0A961CWL6-F1
#
_entry.id   AF-A0A961CWL6-F1
#
_cell.length_a   1.000
_cell.length_b   1.000
_cell.length_c   1.000
_cell.angle_alpha   90.00
_cell.angle_beta   90.00
_cell.angle_gamma   90.00
#
_symmetry.space_group_name_H-M   'P 1'
#
loop_
_entity.id
_entity.type
_entity.pdbx_description
1 polymer ?
#
loop_
_entity_poly.entity_id
_entity_poly.type
_entity_poly.pdbx_seq_one_letter_code
_entity_poly.pdbx_strand_id
1 'polypeptide(L)'
;MSPDGWAACMIGEHTWEMPDDGACELDFVAGFVQVGDDGVTQGYCGGDVPVMPGKVLPYGQSLSLGSVTCTSMESGVRCAFGRPSYAFALSREKLEIS
;
A
#
# COMPACT_ATOMS: atom_id res chain seq x y z
N MET A 1 4.37 13.03 4.67
CA MET A 1 5.08 11.73 4.70
C MET A 1 5.67 11.56 6.09
N SER A 2 5.34 10.46 6.78
CA SER A 2 5.79 10.24 8.17
C SER A 2 7.32 10.20 8.24
N PRO A 3 7.95 10.90 9.23
CA PRO A 3 9.39 10.83 9.46
C PRO A 3 9.84 9.42 9.88
N ASP A 4 8.93 8.62 10.45
CA ASP A 4 9.18 7.24 10.87
C ASP A 4 8.99 6.25 9.73
N GLY A 5 8.80 6.73 8.50
CA GLY A 5 8.63 5.91 7.32
C GLY A 5 7.16 5.61 7.02
N TRP A 6 6.89 5.36 5.76
CA TRP A 6 5.58 4.99 5.22
C TRP A 6 5.83 4.14 3.98
N ALA A 7 4.84 3.37 3.56
CA ALA A 7 4.85 2.71 2.26
C ALA A 7 3.50 2.86 1.58
N ALA A 8 3.52 2.97 0.27
CA ALA A 8 2.34 2.81 -0.57
C ALA A 8 2.55 1.67 -1.55
N CYS A 9 1.49 0.90 -1.78
CA CYS A 9 1.42 -0.12 -2.81
C CYS A 9 0.28 0.23 -3.77
N MET A 10 0.55 0.08 -5.07
CA MET A 10 -0.44 0.15 -6.13
C MET A 10 -0.50 -1.20 -6.83
N ILE A 11 -1.71 -1.72 -7.04
CA ILE A 11 -1.95 -2.91 -7.84
C ILE A 11 -2.97 -2.59 -8.93
N GLY A 12 -2.60 -2.83 -10.20
CA GLY A 12 -3.45 -2.50 -11.33
C GLY A 12 -4.58 -3.50 -11.58
N GLU A 13 -4.35 -4.78 -11.32
CA GLU A 13 -5.36 -5.83 -11.48
C GLU A 13 -5.69 -6.48 -10.13
N HIS A 14 -6.95 -6.37 -9.71
CA HIS A 14 -7.45 -7.03 -8.50
C HIS A 14 -8.94 -7.37 -8.64
N THR A 15 -9.44 -8.28 -7.79
CA THR A 15 -10.82 -8.78 -7.81
C THR A 15 -11.69 -8.27 -6.67
N TRP A 16 -11.09 -7.54 -5.72
CA TRP A 16 -11.79 -6.91 -4.61
C TRP A 16 -12.20 -5.48 -4.97
N GLU A 17 -13.26 -4.99 -4.33
CA GLU A 17 -13.73 -3.62 -4.47
C GLU A 17 -13.14 -2.74 -3.37
N MET A 18 -12.84 -1.49 -3.72
CA MET A 18 -12.40 -0.47 -2.77
C MET A 18 -13.49 0.61 -2.73
N PRO A 19 -14.00 0.97 -1.54
CA PRO A 19 -15.07 1.94 -1.45
C PRO A 19 -14.57 3.31 -1.91
N ASP A 20 -15.29 3.90 -2.86
CA ASP A 20 -15.19 5.31 -3.23
C ASP A 20 -16.40 6.03 -2.62
N ASP A 21 -16.15 6.99 -1.74
CA ASP A 21 -17.19 7.79 -1.09
C ASP A 21 -17.65 8.98 -1.95
N GLY A 22 -17.06 9.15 -3.13
CA GLY A 22 -17.34 10.25 -4.04
C GLY A 22 -16.82 11.61 -3.54
N ALA A 23 -16.04 11.64 -2.45
CA ALA A 23 -15.45 12.88 -1.95
C ALA A 23 -14.23 13.32 -2.77
N CYS A 24 -13.74 12.47 -3.67
CA CYS A 24 -12.60 12.80 -4.52
C CYS A 24 -13.01 13.72 -5.68
N GLU A 25 -12.47 14.94 -5.70
CA GLU A 25 -12.65 15.90 -6.80
C GLU A 25 -11.68 15.65 -7.98
N LEU A 26 -10.74 14.71 -7.82
CA LEU A 26 -9.75 14.30 -8.81
C LEU A 26 -10.06 12.86 -9.28
N ASP A 27 -9.04 12.13 -9.73
CA ASP A 27 -9.18 10.72 -10.06
C ASP A 27 -9.00 9.86 -8.80
N PHE A 28 -10.05 9.13 -8.43
CA PHE A 28 -9.95 8.15 -7.37
C PHE A 28 -9.19 6.92 -7.87
N VAL A 29 -8.05 6.63 -7.25
CA VAL A 29 -7.21 5.48 -7.59
C VAL A 29 -7.58 4.30 -6.71
N ALA A 30 -8.43 3.43 -7.24
CA ALA A 30 -8.63 2.09 -6.71
C ALA A 30 -7.33 1.27 -6.82
N GLY A 31 -7.14 0.28 -5.93
CA GLY A 31 -5.92 -0.53 -5.96
C GLY A 31 -4.73 0.09 -5.23
N PHE A 32 -4.92 1.23 -4.55
CA PHE A 32 -3.87 1.94 -3.83
C PHE A 32 -4.07 1.81 -2.31
N VAL A 33 -3.02 1.41 -1.60
CA VAL A 33 -3.05 1.21 -0.14
C VAL A 33 -1.78 1.79 0.46
N GLN A 34 -1.89 2.51 1.57
CA GLN A 34 -0.72 3.01 2.31
C GLN A 34 -0.71 2.53 3.76
N VAL A 35 0.48 2.47 4.35
CA VAL A 35 0.66 2.29 5.79
C VAL A 35 1.71 3.25 6.34
N GLY A 36 1.42 3.81 7.51
CA GLY A 36 2.28 4.75 8.23
C GLY A 36 2.00 4.74 9.74
N ASP A 37 2.42 5.80 10.43
CA ASP A 37 2.16 6.04 11.85
C ASP A 37 0.70 6.43 12.14
N ASP A 38 -0.04 6.83 11.11
CA ASP A 38 -1.45 7.22 11.13
C ASP A 38 -2.41 6.07 10.82
N GLY A 39 -1.91 4.89 10.47
CA GLY A 39 -2.70 3.70 10.19
C GLY A 39 -2.53 3.16 8.79
N VAL A 40 -3.59 2.51 8.29
CA VAL A 40 -3.69 2.06 6.90
C VAL A 40 -4.77 2.87 6.19
N THR A 41 -4.43 3.42 5.03
CA THR A 41 -5.38 4.13 4.17
C THR A 41 -5.65 3.34 2.90
N GLN A 42 -6.91 3.41 2.46
CA GLN A 42 -7.43 2.71 1.30
C GLN A 42 -7.87 3.75 0.27
N GLY A 43 -7.38 3.61 -0.95
CA GLY A 43 -7.63 4.54 -2.03
C GLY A 43 -6.73 5.77 -1.94
N TYR A 44 -6.64 6.47 -3.05
CA TYR A 44 -5.93 7.73 -3.11
C TYR A 44 -6.68 8.65 -4.06
N CYS A 45 -7.02 9.83 -3.57
CA CYS A 45 -7.52 10.90 -4.40
C CYS A 45 -6.34 11.73 -4.91
N GLY A 46 -6.06 11.65 -6.21
CA GLY A 46 -4.99 12.42 -6.83
C GLY A 46 -5.17 12.54 -8.32
N GLY A 47 -4.49 13.50 -8.94
CA GLY A 47 -4.42 13.59 -10.40
C GLY A 47 -3.36 12.65 -10.96
N ASP A 48 -2.65 13.09 -12.00
CA ASP A 48 -1.54 12.34 -12.60
C ASP A 48 -0.45 12.01 -11.55
N VAL A 49 -0.37 10.74 -11.14
CA VAL A 49 0.70 10.23 -10.27
C VAL A 49 1.77 9.54 -11.13
N PRO A 50 2.94 10.15 -11.35
CA PRO A 50 4.07 9.41 -11.91
C PRO A 50 4.62 8.45 -10.86
N VAL A 51 4.12 7.21 -10.84
CA VAL A 51 4.77 6.12 -10.11
C VAL A 51 5.96 5.67 -10.93
N MET A 52 7.15 6.14 -10.57
CA MET A 52 8.37 5.62 -11.19
C MET A 52 8.69 4.25 -10.59
N PRO A 53 8.83 3.20 -11.42
CA PRO A 53 9.14 1.87 -10.92
C PRO A 53 10.53 1.87 -10.27
N GLY A 54 10.58 1.39 -9.03
CA GLY A 54 11.84 1.11 -8.34
C GLY A 54 12.46 -0.22 -8.80
N LYS A 55 13.52 -0.64 -8.10
CA LYS A 55 14.09 -1.98 -8.28
C LYS A 55 13.04 -3.04 -7.88
N VAL A 56 12.85 -4.03 -8.74
CA VAL A 56 12.00 -5.20 -8.43
C VAL A 56 12.55 -5.95 -7.21
N LEU A 57 11.68 -6.22 -6.23
CA LEU A 57 11.99 -6.99 -5.04
C LEU A 57 11.62 -8.47 -5.26
N PRO A 58 12.59 -9.41 -5.30
CA PRO A 58 12.31 -10.82 -5.46
C PRO A 58 11.43 -11.38 -4.32
N TYR A 59 10.71 -12.47 -4.60
CA TYR A 59 9.95 -13.17 -3.57
C TYR A 59 10.84 -13.65 -2.41
N GLY A 60 10.30 -13.57 -1.20
CA GLY A 60 10.98 -13.85 0.06
C GLY A 60 11.86 -12.70 0.58
N GLN A 61 12.03 -11.60 -0.17
CA GLN A 61 12.81 -10.46 0.26
C GLN A 61 11.96 -9.37 0.90
N SER A 62 12.60 -8.59 1.77
CA SER A 62 12.02 -7.44 2.45
C SER A 62 12.78 -6.16 2.13
N LEU A 63 12.05 -5.05 2.10
CA LEU A 63 12.59 -3.70 2.07
C LEU A 63 12.07 -2.96 3.31
N SER A 64 12.96 -2.26 4.01
CA SER A 64 12.61 -1.48 5.18
C SER A 64 13.00 -0.02 5.01
N LEU A 65 12.12 0.88 5.45
CA LEU A 65 12.34 2.33 5.51
C LEU A 65 11.75 2.85 6.81
N GLY A 66 12.60 3.32 7.72
CA GLY A 66 12.18 3.67 9.07
C GLY A 66 11.56 2.48 9.78
N SER A 67 10.36 2.67 10.33
CA SER A 67 9.52 1.70 11.01
C SER A 67 8.68 0.84 10.07
N VAL A 68 8.71 1.09 8.76
CA VAL A 68 8.00 0.27 7.78
C VAL A 68 8.88 -0.83 7.24
N THR A 69 8.31 -2.04 7.15
CA THR A 69 8.90 -3.17 6.41
C THR A 69 7.86 -3.75 5.47
N CYS A 70 8.22 -3.87 4.19
CA CYS A 70 7.44 -4.53 3.17
C CYS A 70 8.15 -5.82 2.70
N THR A 71 7.42 -6.93 2.67
CA THR A 71 7.92 -8.22 2.22
C THR A 71 7.18 -8.65 0.96
N SER A 72 7.94 -9.01 -0.07
CA SER A 72 7.43 -9.62 -1.31
C SER A 72 7.30 -11.12 -1.11
N MET A 73 6.12 -11.68 -1.36
CA MET A 73 5.81 -13.11 -1.24
C MET A 73 5.12 -13.59 -2.52
N GLU A 74 5.19 -14.89 -2.79
CA GLU A 74 4.44 -15.48 -3.92
C GLU A 74 2.94 -15.25 -3.79
N SER A 75 2.44 -15.13 -2.55
CA SER A 75 1.04 -14.85 -2.25
C SER A 75 0.65 -13.36 -2.30
N GLY A 76 1.60 -12.45 -2.54
CA GLY A 76 1.36 -11.01 -2.54
C GLY A 76 2.40 -10.20 -1.77
N VAL A 77 2.07 -8.98 -1.39
CA VAL A 77 2.94 -8.08 -0.62
C VAL A 77 2.34 -7.81 0.75
N ARG A 78 3.15 -7.90 1.81
CA ARG A 78 2.77 -7.47 3.15
C ARG A 78 3.63 -6.30 3.57
N CYS A 79 3.01 -5.19 3.97
CA CYS A 79 3.69 -4.04 4.57
C CYS A 79 3.21 -3.85 6.00
N ALA A 80 4.13 -3.56 6.92
CA ALA A 80 3.83 -3.32 8.32
C ALA A 80 4.62 -2.13 8.85
N PHE A 81 3.95 -1.25 9.62
CA PHE A 81 4.53 -0.19 10.43
C PHE A 81 4.65 -0.68 11.88
N GLY A 82 5.82 -0.46 12.50
CA GLY A 82 6.20 -1.14 13.73
C GLY A 82 5.48 -0.69 15.01
N ARG A 83 5.31 0.63 15.26
CA ARG A 83 4.73 1.15 16.52
C ARG A 83 4.07 2.52 16.35
N PRO A 84 2.74 2.65 16.55
CA PRO A 84 1.77 1.56 16.77
C PRO A 84 1.77 0.54 15.61
N SER A 85 1.37 -0.69 15.88
CA SER A 85 1.42 -1.73 14.84
C SER A 85 0.25 -1.56 13.88
N TYR A 86 0.55 -1.32 12.62
CA TYR A 86 -0.42 -1.36 11.52
C TYR A 86 0.17 -2.14 10.37
N ALA A 87 -0.66 -2.88 9.64
CA ALA A 87 -0.20 -3.62 8.48
C ALA A 87 -1.32 -3.83 7.47
N PHE A 88 -0.91 -4.08 6.23
CA PHE A 88 -1.78 -4.65 5.22
C PHE A 88 -1.09 -5.81 4.49
N ALA A 89 -1.90 -6.70 3.93
CA ALA A 89 -1.49 -7.69 2.94
C ALA A 89 -2.32 -7.51 1.66
N LEU A 90 -1.63 -7.51 0.53
CA LEU A 90 -2.18 -7.15 -0.78
C LEU A 90 -1.83 -8.22 -1.82
N SER A 91 -2.85 -8.74 -2.50
CA SER A 91 -2.72 -9.59 -3.70
C SER A 91 -3.83 -9.24 -4.70
N ARG A 92 -3.83 -9.89 -5.87
CA ARG A 92 -4.92 -9.71 -6.86
C ARG A 92 -6.27 -10.10 -6.25
N GLU A 93 -6.29 -11.14 -5.44
CA GLU A 93 -7.51 -11.73 -4.89
C GLU A 93 -7.91 -11.14 -3.53
N LYS A 94 -6.99 -10.50 -2.82
CA LYS A 94 -7.20 -10.14 -1.41
C LYS A 94 -6.55 -8.82 -1.00
N LEU A 95 -7.29 -8.05 -0.20
CA LEU A 95 -6.78 -6.96 0.62
C LEU A 95 -7.16 -7.24 2.08
N GLU A 96 -6.17 -7.31 2.97
CA GLU A 96 -6.36 -7.43 4.41
C GLU A 96 -5.66 -6.30 5.14
N ILE A 97 -6.30 -5.79 6.21
CA ILE A 97 -5.79 -4.71 7.05
C ILE A 97 -5.82 -5.19 8.50
N SER A 98 -4.76 -4.93 9.26
CA SER A 98 -4.61 -5.36 10.65
C SER A 98 -3.84 -4.36 11.49
#